data_AF-A0A2H3JAU0-F1
#
_entry.id   AF-A0A2H3JAU0-F1
#
_cell.length_a   1.000
_cell.length_b   1.000
_cell.length_c   1.000
_cell.angle_alpha   90.00
_cell.angle_beta   90.00
_cell.angle_gamma   90.00
#
_symmetry.space_group_name_H-M   'P 1'
#
loop_
_entity.id
_entity.type
_entity.pdbx_description
1 polymer ?
#
loop_
_entity_poly.entity_id
_entity_poly.type
_entity_poly.pdbx_seq_one_letter_code
_entity_poly.pdbx_strand_id
1 'polypeptide(L)'
;ELLMHLQSIGKYVCALDIIEYLAVPNIQSQFGLDSTIALLTAQLWMHNLDYRWTKSPCSQFIDGHECEDVVSYRQNHFLPTLAKLDTTTRTWKNGVEVQQSGISPHQCHTVYWWHDESTFYANDRRKVRWVHKSERVVPKPKGEGNSLVTRNCGVITPFLCLFIGILRPFS
;
A
#
# COMPACT_ATOMS: atom_id res chain seq x y z
N GLU A 1 3.16 30.74 19.43
CA GLU A 1 1.82 30.35 19.90
C GLU A 1 1.00 29.64 18.84
N LEU A 2 0.78 30.25 17.67
CA LEU A 2 0.01 29.63 16.57
C LEU A 2 0.53 28.25 16.15
N LEU A 3 1.85 28.06 16.04
CA LEU A 3 2.45 26.76 15.72
C LEU A 3 2.21 25.71 16.83
N MET A 4 2.18 26.11 18.10
CA MET A 4 1.85 25.21 19.21
C MET A 4 0.38 24.77 19.15
N HIS A 5 -0.51 25.69 18.77
CA HIS A 5 -1.93 25.36 18.56
C HIS A 5 -2.10 24.34 17.43
N LEU A 6 -1.47 24.56 16.27
CA LEU A 6 -1.51 23.60 15.15
C LEU A 6 -0.95 22.24 15.49
N GLN A 7 0.11 22.18 16.33
CA GLN A 7 0.65 20.93 16.84
C GLN A 7 -0.31 20.22 17.81
N SER A 8 -1.09 20.97 18.59
CA SER A 8 -2.07 20.41 19.54
C SER A 8 -3.29 19.75 18.87
N ILE A 9 -3.67 20.19 17.67
CA ILE A 9 -4.77 19.60 16.88
C ILE A 9 -4.41 18.18 16.39
N GLY A 10 -3.13 17.95 16.13
CA GLY A 10 -2.60 16.64 15.75
C GLY A 10 -2.61 16.38 14.24
N LYS A 11 -2.93 15.14 13.85
CA LYS A 11 -2.64 14.61 12.50
C LYS A 11 -3.40 15.30 11.36
N TYR A 12 -4.60 15.82 11.62
CA TYR A 12 -5.52 16.30 10.59
C TYR A 12 -5.74 17.82 10.65
N VAL A 13 -4.66 18.57 10.84
CA VAL A 13 -4.70 20.03 10.80
C VAL A 13 -5.08 20.56 9.41
N CYS A 14 -5.85 21.64 9.39
CA CYS A 14 -6.32 22.32 8.20
C CYS A 14 -6.22 23.85 8.34
N ALA A 15 -6.30 24.56 7.22
CA ALA A 15 -6.24 26.02 7.22
C ALA A 15 -7.44 26.67 7.94
N LEU A 16 -8.56 25.96 8.04
CA LEU A 16 -9.74 26.43 8.79
C LEU A 16 -9.44 26.55 10.28
N ASP A 17 -8.61 25.66 10.83
CA ASP A 17 -8.23 25.71 12.24
C ASP A 17 -7.50 26.99 12.61
N ILE A 18 -6.71 27.55 11.68
CA ILE A 18 -6.06 28.87 11.85
C ILE A 18 -7.12 29.96 11.93
N ILE A 19 -8.15 29.91 11.08
CA ILE A 19 -9.22 30.90 11.05
C ILE A 19 -10.03 30.83 12.35
N GLU A 20 -10.39 29.64 12.80
CA GLU A 20 -11.13 29.42 14.05
C GLU A 20 -10.33 29.89 15.27
N TYR A 21 -9.03 29.58 15.33
CA TYR A 21 -8.15 30.06 16.39
C TYR A 21 -8.05 31.58 16.44
N LEU A 22 -7.92 32.21 15.27
CA LEU A 22 -7.84 33.66 15.13
C LEU A 22 -9.22 34.34 15.14
N ALA A 23 -10.33 33.60 15.24
CA ALA A 23 -11.65 34.17 15.43
C ALA A 23 -11.94 34.48 16.91
N VAL A 24 -11.11 33.97 17.83
CA VAL A 24 -11.26 34.20 19.27
C VAL A 24 -10.88 35.67 19.60
N PRO A 25 -11.75 36.47 20.25
CA PRO A 25 -11.54 37.90 20.44
C PRO A 25 -10.24 38.25 21.18
N ASN A 26 -9.86 37.43 22.16
CA ASN A 26 -8.63 37.61 22.92
C ASN A 26 -7.39 37.45 22.01
N ILE A 27 -7.41 36.44 21.15
CA ILE A 27 -6.33 36.18 20.19
C ILE A 27 -6.31 37.25 19.10
N GLN A 28 -7.47 37.68 18.59
CA GLN A 28 -7.56 38.80 17.63
C GLN A 28 -6.87 40.06 18.15
N SER A 29 -7.13 40.41 19.41
CA SER A 29 -6.51 41.57 20.05
C SER A 29 -5.00 41.44 20.20
N GLN A 30 -4.50 40.23 20.51
CA GLN A 30 -3.06 39.96 20.62
C GLN A 30 -2.34 40.06 19.27
N PHE A 31 -2.99 39.63 18.19
CA PHE A 31 -2.44 39.70 16.83
C PHE A 31 -2.75 41.03 16.10
N GLY A 32 -3.48 41.95 16.73
CA GLY A 32 -3.82 43.26 16.16
C GLY A 32 -4.73 43.16 14.93
N LEU A 33 -5.65 42.20 14.92
CA LEU A 33 -6.55 41.95 13.79
C LEU A 33 -7.94 42.48 14.09
N ASP A 34 -8.48 43.31 13.17
CA ASP A 34 -9.84 43.89 13.30
C ASP A 34 -10.94 42.96 12.77
N SER A 35 -10.57 41.92 12.01
CA SER A 35 -11.51 40.98 11.40
C SER A 35 -10.91 39.60 11.17
N THR A 36 -11.77 38.62 10.90
CA THR A 36 -11.36 37.26 10.56
C THR A 36 -10.60 37.22 9.25
N ILE A 37 -9.51 36.45 9.24
CA ILE A 37 -8.64 36.29 8.07
C ILE A 37 -9.32 35.43 6.99
N ALA A 38 -9.08 35.77 5.72
CA ALA A 38 -9.52 34.95 4.58
C ALA A 38 -8.78 33.61 4.51
N LEU A 39 -9.46 32.58 3.97
CA LEU A 39 -8.90 31.23 3.82
C LEU A 39 -7.57 31.19 3.05
N LEU A 40 -7.44 32.03 2.02
CA LEU A 40 -6.21 32.11 1.22
C LEU A 40 -5.01 32.52 2.08
N THR A 41 -5.19 33.50 2.96
CA THR A 41 -4.13 33.98 3.85
C THR A 41 -3.77 32.91 4.88
N ALA A 42 -4.75 32.17 5.42
CA ALA A 42 -4.49 31.04 6.30
C ALA A 42 -3.68 29.92 5.59
N GLN A 43 -3.98 29.64 4.32
CA GLN A 43 -3.19 28.69 3.51
C GLN A 43 -1.75 29.18 3.28
N LEU A 44 -1.56 30.47 2.98
CA LEU A 44 -0.22 31.06 2.86
C LEU A 44 0.56 30.94 4.17
N TRP A 45 -0.11 31.13 5.30
CA TRP A 45 0.52 30.96 6.61
C TRP A 45 0.90 29.51 6.88
N MET A 46 0.06 28.54 6.51
CA MET A 46 0.46 27.12 6.56
C MET A 46 1.75 26.87 5.76
N HIS A 47 1.87 27.46 4.57
CA HIS A 47 3.08 27.34 3.77
C HIS A 47 4.32 27.98 4.43
N ASN A 48 4.15 29.13 5.09
CA ASN A 48 5.21 29.82 5.82
C ASN A 48 5.63 29.07 7.10
N LEU A 49 4.73 28.31 7.70
CA LEU A 49 4.98 27.46 8.87
C LEU A 49 5.48 26.06 8.49
N ASP A 50 6.05 25.91 7.29
CA ASP A 50 6.60 24.65 6.77
C ASP A 50 5.59 23.48 6.67
N TYR A 51 4.29 23.77 6.61
CA TYR A 51 3.30 22.77 6.21
C TYR A 51 3.21 22.68 4.69
N ARG A 52 3.01 21.46 4.19
CA ARG A 52 2.82 21.16 2.78
C ARG A 52 1.60 20.26 2.61
N TRP A 53 0.74 20.60 1.66
CA TRP A 53 -0.35 19.74 1.24
C TRP A 53 0.23 18.62 0.39
N THR A 54 0.37 17.43 0.98
CA THR A 54 1.00 16.30 0.30
C THR A 54 0.30 14.99 0.64
N LYS A 55 0.53 13.98 -0.19
CA LYS A 55 0.16 12.61 0.16
C LYS A 55 0.96 12.24 1.40
N SER A 56 0.28 11.75 2.44
CA SER A 56 0.96 11.23 3.62
C SER A 56 2.00 10.23 3.14
N PRO A 57 3.28 10.36 3.52
CA PRO A 57 4.31 9.43 3.11
C PRO A 57 3.82 8.03 3.46
N CYS A 58 3.68 7.20 2.42
CA CYS A 58 3.27 5.83 2.61
C CYS A 58 4.41 5.17 3.35
N SER A 59 4.16 4.76 4.59
CA SER A 59 5.10 3.89 5.27
C SER A 59 5.28 2.63 4.42
N GLN A 60 6.53 2.23 4.21
CA GLN A 60 6.80 0.86 3.79
C GLN A 60 6.18 -0.08 4.83
N PHE A 61 5.46 -1.10 4.38
CA PHE A 61 5.12 -2.21 5.26
C PHE A 61 6.44 -2.85 5.69
N ILE A 62 6.58 -3.13 6.98
CA ILE A 62 7.70 -3.92 7.47
C ILE A 62 7.45 -5.33 6.92
N ASP A 63 8.17 -5.68 5.86
CA ASP A 63 8.06 -6.98 5.23
C ASP A 63 8.73 -8.01 6.15
N GLY A 64 7.95 -8.99 6.62
CA GLY A 64 8.43 -10.07 7.48
C GLY A 64 9.32 -11.08 6.75
N HIS A 65 9.62 -10.86 5.48
CA HIS A 65 10.45 -11.73 4.62
C HIS A 65 11.90 -11.88 5.10
N GLU A 66 12.35 -11.04 6.02
CA GLU A 66 13.69 -11.10 6.62
C GLU A 66 13.76 -12.02 7.86
N CYS A 67 12.65 -12.66 8.27
CA CYS A 67 12.67 -13.59 9.39
C CYS A 67 13.48 -14.87 9.04
N GLU A 68 14.34 -15.30 9.95
CA GLU A 68 15.33 -16.37 9.70
C GLU A 68 14.67 -17.71 9.32
N ASP A 69 13.51 -18.01 9.89
CA ASP A 69 12.70 -19.17 9.56
C ASP A 69 12.13 -19.12 8.13
N VAL A 70 11.64 -17.95 7.70
CA VAL A 70 11.17 -17.70 6.32
C VAL A 70 12.31 -17.85 5.32
N VAL A 71 13.48 -17.28 5.62
CA VAL A 71 14.67 -17.39 4.77
C VAL A 71 15.14 -18.84 4.69
N SER A 72 15.20 -19.55 5.82
CA SER A 72 15.57 -20.96 5.89
C SER A 72 14.62 -21.83 5.08
N TYR A 73 13.30 -21.65 5.24
CA TYR A 73 12.31 -22.41 4.46
C TYR A 73 12.42 -22.12 2.96
N ARG A 74 12.59 -20.85 2.58
CA ARG A 74 12.78 -20.43 1.19
C ARG A 74 13.98 -21.14 0.57
N GLN A 75 15.12 -21.11 1.26
CA GLN A 75 16.39 -21.61 0.73
C GLN A 75 16.47 -23.14 0.73
N ASN A 76 16.00 -23.79 1.79
CA ASN A 76 16.20 -25.23 2.01
C ASN A 76 15.06 -26.08 1.43
N HIS A 77 13.85 -25.53 1.28
CA HIS A 77 12.68 -26.28 0.83
C HIS A 77 12.04 -25.72 -0.44
N PHE A 78 11.70 -24.44 -0.46
CA PHE A 78 10.95 -23.86 -1.56
C PHE A 78 11.74 -23.84 -2.88
N LEU A 79 12.94 -23.24 -2.90
CA LEU A 79 13.76 -23.12 -4.10
C LEU A 79 14.21 -24.50 -4.66
N PRO A 80 14.67 -25.47 -3.84
CA PRO A 80 15.00 -26.80 -4.34
C PRO A 80 13.80 -27.55 -4.91
N THR A 81 12.61 -27.39 -4.31
CA THR A 81 11.37 -28.00 -4.84
C THR A 81 10.99 -27.37 -6.16
N LEU A 82 11.08 -26.05 -6.27
CA LEU A 82 10.81 -25.32 -7.51
C LEU A 82 11.80 -25.75 -8.61
N ALA A 83 13.10 -25.84 -8.32
CA ALA A 83 14.11 -26.28 -9.28
C ALA A 83 13.86 -27.72 -9.80
N LYS A 84 13.38 -28.63 -8.94
CA LYS A 84 12.99 -29.98 -9.36
C LYS A 84 11.77 -29.95 -10.29
N LEU A 85 10.75 -29.18 -9.94
CA LEU A 85 9.54 -29.06 -10.74
C LEU A 85 9.82 -28.37 -12.09
N ASP A 86 10.75 -27.42 -12.12
CA ASP A 86 11.11 -26.65 -13.31
C ASP A 86 11.64 -27.50 -14.46
N THR A 87 12.20 -28.68 -14.14
CA THR A 87 12.64 -29.68 -15.14
C THR A 87 11.50 -30.28 -15.98
N THR A 88 10.25 -30.11 -15.54
CA THR A 88 9.04 -30.57 -16.25
C THR A 88 8.15 -29.42 -16.70
N THR A 89 8.57 -28.19 -16.44
CA THR A 89 7.84 -26.98 -16.81
C THR A 89 8.12 -26.60 -18.26
N ARG A 90 7.11 -26.07 -18.95
CA ARG A 90 7.26 -25.63 -20.33
C ARG A 90 8.03 -24.31 -20.38
N THR A 91 9.09 -24.27 -21.18
CA THR A 91 9.85 -23.05 -21.46
C THR A 91 9.51 -22.55 -22.85
N TRP A 92 9.21 -21.26 -22.97
CA TRP A 92 8.91 -20.61 -24.24
C TRP A 92 10.01 -19.61 -24.57
N LYS A 93 10.55 -19.66 -25.80
CA LYS A 93 11.51 -18.68 -26.30
C LYS A 93 11.00 -18.12 -27.63
N ASN A 94 10.82 -16.81 -27.70
CA ASN A 94 10.29 -16.11 -28.88
C ASN A 94 8.94 -16.68 -29.39
N GLY A 95 8.05 -17.08 -28.47
CA GLY A 95 6.73 -17.64 -28.80
C GLY A 95 6.74 -19.12 -29.25
N VAL A 96 7.90 -19.76 -29.27
CA VAL A 96 8.04 -21.19 -29.59
C VAL A 96 8.35 -21.97 -28.31
N GLU A 97 7.67 -23.10 -28.11
CA GLU A 97 7.93 -24.01 -27.01
C GLU A 97 9.30 -24.68 -27.23
N VAL A 98 10.21 -24.48 -26.30
CA VAL A 98 11.51 -25.15 -26.30
C VAL A 98 11.34 -26.44 -25.52
N GLN A 99 11.43 -27.58 -26.20
CA GLN A 99 11.48 -28.87 -25.52
C GLN A 99 12.78 -28.96 -24.72
N GLN A 100 12.66 -29.09 -23.40
CA GLN A 100 13.81 -29.38 -22.57
C GLN A 100 14.30 -30.81 -22.88
N SER A 101 15.60 -30.95 -23.13
CA SER A 101 16.20 -32.22 -23.51
C SER A 101 16.07 -33.24 -22.37
N GLY A 102 15.36 -34.35 -22.61
CA GLY A 102 15.24 -35.47 -21.66
C GLY A 102 13.83 -35.73 -21.10
N ILE A 103 12.82 -34.94 -21.46
CA ILE A 103 11.42 -35.20 -21.07
C ILE A 103 10.82 -36.23 -22.04
N SER A 104 10.37 -37.37 -21.51
CA SER A 104 9.66 -38.38 -22.30
C SER A 104 8.30 -37.83 -22.77
N PRO A 105 7.83 -38.12 -23.99
CA PRO A 105 6.53 -37.68 -24.49
C PRO A 105 5.33 -38.15 -23.66
N HIS A 106 5.55 -39.06 -22.69
CA HIS A 106 4.53 -39.56 -21.76
C HIS A 106 4.56 -38.89 -20.37
N GLN A 107 5.42 -37.90 -20.15
CA GLN A 107 5.57 -37.25 -18.84
C GLN A 107 4.61 -36.06 -18.72
N CYS A 108 3.89 -35.98 -17.59
CA CYS A 108 2.97 -34.88 -17.30
C CYS A 108 3.75 -33.58 -17.07
N HIS A 109 3.32 -32.49 -17.70
CA HIS A 109 3.94 -31.17 -17.52
C HIS A 109 3.47 -30.51 -16.22
N THR A 110 4.40 -29.81 -15.57
CA THR A 110 4.06 -28.95 -14.42
C THR A 110 3.68 -27.56 -14.91
N VAL A 111 2.55 -27.04 -14.41
CA VAL A 111 2.09 -25.66 -14.67
C VAL A 111 2.05 -24.90 -13.36
N TYR A 112 2.78 -23.79 -13.28
CA TYR A 112 2.72 -22.91 -12.11
C TYR A 112 1.46 -22.04 -12.16
N TRP A 113 0.68 -22.15 -11.09
CA TRP A 113 -0.45 -21.27 -10.82
C TRP A 113 -0.02 -20.29 -9.74
N TRP A 114 0.13 -19.02 -10.14
CA TRP A 114 0.46 -17.96 -9.20
C TRP A 114 -0.84 -17.37 -8.68
N HIS A 115 -1.03 -17.46 -7.36
CA HIS A 115 -2.12 -16.80 -6.67
C HIS A 115 -1.57 -15.55 -6.00
N ASP A 116 -2.16 -14.41 -6.30
CA ASP A 116 -1.92 -13.17 -5.55
C ASP A 116 -3.22 -12.75 -4.85
N GLU A 117 -3.09 -12.46 -3.55
CA GLU A 117 -4.21 -12.04 -2.72
C GLU A 117 -4.13 -10.53 -2.52
N SER A 118 -5.00 -9.80 -3.20
CA SER A 118 -5.11 -8.36 -3.06
C SER A 118 -6.15 -8.03 -1.99
N THR A 119 -5.74 -7.27 -0.98
CA THR A 119 -6.64 -6.78 0.07
C THR A 119 -6.98 -5.31 -0.15
N PHE A 120 -8.27 -4.99 -0.33
CA PHE A 120 -8.79 -3.63 -0.48
C PHE A 120 -9.50 -3.19 0.78
N TYR A 121 -9.02 -2.15 1.45
CA TYR A 121 -9.68 -1.62 2.65
C TYR A 121 -10.78 -0.62 2.27
N ALA A 122 -12.00 -0.85 2.76
CA ALA A 122 -13.02 0.18 2.76
C ALA A 122 -12.58 1.27 3.74
N ASN A 123 -12.44 2.51 3.25
CA ASN A 123 -12.09 3.74 4.01
C ASN A 123 -10.64 4.23 3.97
N ASP A 124 -9.80 3.82 3.02
CA ASP A 124 -8.46 4.42 2.81
C ASP A 124 -8.53 5.85 2.17
N ARG A 125 -9.55 6.64 2.52
CA ARG A 125 -9.98 7.87 1.83
C ARG A 125 -9.23 9.14 2.22
N ARG A 126 -8.34 9.11 3.21
CA ARG A 126 -7.56 10.29 3.62
C ARG A 126 -6.07 10.10 3.34
N LYS A 127 -5.73 10.02 2.04
CA LYS A 127 -4.34 9.89 1.56
C LYS A 127 -3.59 11.21 1.55
N VAL A 128 -4.29 12.34 1.47
CA VAL A 128 -3.71 13.69 1.36
C VAL A 128 -4.08 14.51 2.60
N ARG A 129 -3.12 15.22 3.16
CA ARG A 129 -3.31 16.15 4.29
C ARG A 129 -2.19 17.18 4.34
N TRP A 130 -2.33 18.18 5.20
CA TRP A 130 -1.22 19.06 5.57
C TRP A 130 -0.24 18.29 6.45
N VAL A 131 1.02 18.20 6.00
CA VAL A 131 2.11 17.53 6.72
C VAL A 131 3.18 18.57 7.03
N HIS A 132 3.61 18.62 8.29
CA HIS A 132 4.71 19.47 8.71
C HIS A 132 6.05 18.81 8.34
N LYS A 133 7.05 19.61 7.96
CA LYS A 133 8.38 19.11 7.56
C LYS A 133 9.07 18.21 8.60
N SER A 134 8.79 18.39 9.89
CA SER A 134 9.37 17.57 10.97
C SER A 134 8.64 16.26 11.25
N GLU A 135 7.49 16.00 10.62
CA GLU A 135 6.71 14.80 10.89
C GLU A 135 7.42 13.56 10.33
N ARG A 136 7.73 12.60 11.21
CA ARG A 136 8.36 11.33 10.82
C ARG A 136 7.32 10.37 10.23
N VAL A 137 7.74 9.59 9.24
CA VAL A 137 6.91 8.53 8.68
C VAL A 137 6.72 7.46 9.75
N VAL A 138 5.51 7.35 10.28
CA VAL A 138 5.15 6.27 11.20
C VAL A 138 4.72 5.05 10.38
N PRO A 139 5.28 3.85 10.63
CA PRO A 139 4.81 2.61 10.03
C PRO A 139 3.30 2.46 10.22
N LYS A 140 2.56 2.31 9.13
CA LYS A 140 1.12 2.04 9.21
C LYS A 140 0.93 0.60 9.70
N PRO A 141 0.23 0.38 10.82
CA PRO A 141 -0.29 -0.95 11.11
C PRO A 141 -1.25 -1.35 9.98
N LYS A 142 -1.43 -2.67 9.80
CA LYS A 142 -2.38 -3.23 8.83
C LYS A 142 -3.73 -2.55 9.01
N GLY A 143 -4.31 -2.03 7.92
CA GLY A 143 -5.40 -1.05 7.96
C GLY A 143 -6.57 -1.47 8.84
N GLU A 144 -7.04 -0.56 9.69
CA GLU A 144 -8.25 -0.75 10.50
C GLU A 144 -9.48 -0.47 9.64
N GLY A 145 -10.14 -1.53 9.17
CA GLY A 145 -11.38 -1.41 8.41
C GLY A 145 -11.78 -2.73 7.74
N ASN A 146 -13.05 -2.82 7.35
CA ASN A 146 -13.53 -3.96 6.57
C ASN A 146 -12.75 -4.05 5.25
N SER A 147 -12.03 -5.14 5.07
CA SER A 147 -11.28 -5.40 3.86
C SER A 147 -12.02 -6.37 2.94
N LEU A 148 -12.04 -6.06 1.65
CA LEU A 148 -12.39 -7.03 0.62
C LEU A 148 -11.10 -7.73 0.19
N VAL A 149 -11.13 -9.05 0.25
CA VAL A 149 -10.04 -9.90 -0.21
C VAL A 149 -10.42 -10.45 -1.58
N THR A 150 -9.62 -10.13 -2.59
CA THR A 150 -9.78 -10.68 -3.94
C THR A 150 -8.59 -11.58 -4.24
N ARG A 151 -8.88 -12.78 -4.76
CA ARG A 151 -7.85 -13.74 -5.20
C ARG A 151 -7.74 -13.69 -6.71
N ASN A 152 -6.57 -13.28 -7.18
CA ASN A 152 -6.25 -13.30 -8.60
C ASN A 152 -5.43 -14.56 -8.89
N CYS A 153 -5.76 -15.24 -9.98
CA CYS A 153 -5.04 -16.42 -10.44
C CYS A 153 -4.47 -16.11 -11.82
N GLY A 154 -3.15 -16.16 -11.96
CA GLY A 154 -2.45 -15.99 -13.23
C GLY A 154 -1.79 -17.29 -13.68
N VAL A 155 -2.02 -17.69 -14.92
CA VAL A 155 -1.27 -18.77 -15.60
C VAL A 155 -0.40 -18.14 -16.67
N ILE A 156 0.90 -18.41 -16.63
CA ILE A 156 1.83 -17.98 -17.68
C ILE A 156 1.83 -19.08 -18.76
N THR A 157 0.74 -19.21 -19.52
CA THR A 157 0.71 -20.00 -20.76
C THR A 157 -0.14 -19.29 -21.82
N PRO A 158 0.32 -19.17 -23.08
CA PRO A 158 -0.38 -18.40 -24.09
C PRO A 158 -1.47 -19.24 -24.78
N PHE A 159 -2.33 -19.96 -24.05
CA PHE A 159 -3.53 -20.56 -24.65
C PHE A 159 -4.67 -20.68 -23.62
N LEU A 160 -5.80 -20.09 -24.02
CA LEU A 160 -7.16 -20.17 -23.48
C LEU A 160 -7.36 -21.09 -22.26
N CYS A 161 -7.50 -20.48 -21.07
CA CYS A 161 -8.00 -21.19 -19.90
C CYS A 161 -9.54 -21.19 -19.95
N LEU A 162 -10.13 -22.34 -20.31
CA LEU A 162 -11.55 -22.59 -20.10
C LEU A 162 -11.77 -22.81 -18.60
N PHE A 163 -12.59 -21.98 -17.97
CA PHE A 163 -12.97 -22.13 -16.57
C PHE A 163 -13.70 -23.47 -16.36
N ILE A 164 -13.16 -24.32 -15.48
CA ILE A 164 -13.97 -25.30 -14.76
C ILE A 164 -13.96 -24.88 -13.30
N GLY A 165 -15.01 -24.16 -12.89
CA GLY A 165 -15.27 -23.86 -11.50
C GLY A 165 -15.65 -25.15 -10.76
N ILE A 166 -14.83 -25.58 -9.81
CA ILE A 166 -15.25 -26.57 -8.82
C ILE A 166 -15.92 -25.80 -7.68
N LEU A 167 -17.23 -25.60 -7.81
CA LEU A 167 -18.08 -25.36 -6.65
C LEU A 167 -18.10 -26.67 -5.84
N ARG A 168 -17.39 -26.72 -4.70
CA ARG A 168 -17.68 -27.72 -3.67
C ARG A 168 -18.81 -27.18 -2.78
N PRO A 169 -19.98 -27.84 -2.71
CA PRO A 169 -20.91 -27.59 -1.63
C PRO A 169 -20.30 -28.17 -0.34
N PHE A 170 -20.28 -27.36 0.72
CA PHE A 170 -20.08 -27.84 2.07
C PHE A 170 -21.29 -28.71 2.46
N SER A 171 -21.01 -29.92 2.93
CA SER A 171 -21.89 -30.69 3.83
C SER A 171 -21.07 -31.15 5.00
#